data_AF-A0A1I0CF77-F1
#
_entry.id   AF-A0A1I0CF77-F1
#
_cell.length_a   1.000
_cell.length_b   1.000
_cell.length_c   1.000
_cell.angle_alpha   90.00
_cell.angle_beta   90.00
_cell.angle_gamma   90.00
#
_symmetry.space_group_name_H-M   'P 1'
#
loop_
_entity.id
_entity.type
_entity.pdbx_description
1 polymer ?
#
loop_
_entity_poly.entity_id
_entity_poly.type
_entity_poly.pdbx_seq_one_letter_code
_entity_poly.pdbx_strand_id
1 'polypeptide(L)'
;MKHKVINIVTMIAAIITIVTSVLYLAKEIMIPGLSPFSLAVVMLGLVYNTKIQFDEGEASKGRWRFTLYLGLIAAIMNIAAGISQIMVAKIK
;
A
#
# COMPACT_ATOMS: atom_id res chain seq x y z
N MET A 1 2.02 -16.12 14.27
CA MET A 1 3.10 -15.92 13.27
C MET A 1 2.67 -15.06 12.07
N LYS A 2 1.53 -15.36 11.42
CA LYS A 2 1.08 -14.64 10.20
C LYS A 2 0.92 -13.11 10.39
N HIS A 3 0.38 -12.68 11.54
CA HIS A 3 0.21 -11.25 11.85
C HIS A 3 1.54 -10.47 11.93
N LYS A 4 2.55 -11.02 12.60
CA LYS A 4 3.87 -10.37 12.72
C LYS A 4 4.53 -10.18 11.35
N VAL A 5 4.43 -11.19 10.48
CA VAL A 5 4.98 -11.11 9.12
C VAL A 5 4.28 -10.02 8.30
N ILE A 6 2.94 -9.96 8.35
CA ILE A 6 2.19 -8.94 7.60
C ILE A 6 2.52 -7.54 8.11
N ASN A 7 2.66 -7.35 9.42
CA ASN A 7 3.09 -6.06 9.98
C ASN A 7 4.49 -5.66 9.51
N ILE A 8 5.44 -6.60 9.49
CA ILE A 8 6.79 -6.33 8.99
C ILE A 8 6.76 -5.96 7.49
N VAL A 9 6.04 -6.72 6.67
CA VAL A 9 5.90 -6.43 5.23
C VAL A 9 5.26 -5.05 5.00
N THR A 10 4.21 -4.74 5.75
CA THR A 10 3.52 -3.43 5.69
C THR A 10 4.47 -2.30 6.09
N MET A 11 5.27 -2.49 7.15
CA MET A 11 6.25 -1.51 7.61
C MET A 11 7.34 -1.28 6.57
N ILE A 12 7.89 -2.34 5.98
CA ILE A 12 8.89 -2.23 4.90
C ILE A 12 8.30 -1.49 3.70
N ALA A 13 7.09 -1.84 3.28
CA ALA A 13 6.42 -1.16 2.17
C ALA A 13 6.15 0.33 2.47
N ALA A 14 5.81 0.67 3.71
CA ALA A 14 5.64 2.06 4.14
C ALA A 14 6.97 2.83 4.07
N ILE A 15 8.08 2.24 4.53
CA ILE A 15 9.42 2.84 4.44
C ILE A 15 9.79 3.08 2.97
N ILE A 16 9.62 2.08 2.10
CA ILE A 16 9.88 2.22 0.67
C ILE A 16 9.04 3.35 0.06
N THR A 17 7.75 3.43 0.42
CA THR A 17 6.86 4.50 -0.04
C THR A 17 7.36 5.88 0.36
N ILE A 18 7.77 6.06 1.62
CA ILE A 18 8.29 7.33 2.13
C ILE A 18 9.58 7.72 1.40
N VAL A 19 10.54 6.80 1.33
CA VAL A 19 11.83 7.03 0.67
C VAL A 19 11.63 7.37 -0.81
N THR A 20 10.82 6.59 -1.53
CA THR A 20 10.53 6.85 -2.95
C THR A 20 9.80 8.17 -3.17
N SER A 21 8.94 8.58 -2.25
CA SER A 21 8.27 9.90 -2.34
C SER A 21 9.26 11.05 -2.10
N VAL A 22 10.21 10.90 -1.18
CA VAL A 22 11.28 11.89 -0.97
C VAL A 22 12.18 11.99 -2.20
N LEU A 23 12.61 10.84 -2.75
CA LEU A 23 13.42 10.80 -3.97
C LEU A 23 12.68 11.40 -5.19
N TYR A 24 11.36 11.18 -5.29
CA TYR A 24 10.51 11.84 -6.29
C TYR A 24 10.61 13.37 -6.19
N LEU A 25 10.44 13.91 -4.97
CA LEU A 25 10.50 15.36 -4.73
C LEU A 25 11.89 15.93 -5.01
N ALA A 26 12.94 15.16 -4.72
CA ALA A 26 14.33 15.51 -5.04
C ALA A 26 14.68 15.40 -6.54
N LYS A 27 13.75 14.93 -7.38
CA LYS A 27 13.96 14.66 -8.81
C LYS A 27 15.11 13.67 -9.09
N GLU A 28 15.36 12.75 -8.16
CA GLU A 28 16.38 11.72 -8.32
C GLU A 28 15.86 10.50 -9.09
N ILE A 29 16.76 9.53 -9.34
CA ILE A 29 16.44 8.29 -10.04
C ILE A 29 15.31 7.57 -9.30
N MET A 30 14.24 7.31 -10.04
CA MET A 30 13.11 6.55 -9.55
C MET A 30 12.96 5.24 -10.30
N ILE A 31 12.73 4.17 -9.55
CA ILE A 31 12.32 2.88 -10.10
C ILE A 31 10.83 2.98 -10.44
N PRO A 32 10.44 2.89 -11.73
CA PRO A 32 9.04 3.02 -12.14
C PRO A 32 8.16 1.99 -11.44
N GLY A 33 7.02 2.43 -10.91
CA GLY A 33 6.06 1.58 -10.22
C GLY A 33 6.40 1.21 -8.78
N LEU A 34 7.62 1.46 -8.30
CA LEU A 34 8.02 1.06 -6.94
C LEU A 34 7.17 1.72 -5.85
N SER A 35 6.97 3.03 -5.93
CA SER A 35 6.15 3.80 -4.98
C SER A 35 4.68 3.32 -4.99
N PRO A 36 3.97 3.31 -6.12
CA PRO A 36 2.57 2.88 -6.14
C PRO A 36 2.40 1.40 -5.76
N PHE A 37 3.27 0.47 -6.17
CA PHE A 37 3.15 -0.91 -5.69
C PHE A 37 3.38 -1.03 -4.18
N SER A 38 4.30 -0.26 -3.62
CA SER A 38 4.53 -0.24 -2.17
C SER A 38 3.30 0.30 -1.43
N LEU A 39 2.66 1.35 -1.95
CA LEU A 39 1.38 1.85 -1.43
C LEU A 39 0.27 0.80 -1.49
N ALA A 40 0.17 0.03 -2.57
CA ALA A 40 -0.81 -1.05 -2.67
C ALA A 40 -0.64 -2.08 -1.55
N VAL A 41 0.61 -2.47 -1.25
CA VAL A 41 0.93 -3.37 -0.13
C VAL A 41 0.53 -2.75 1.20
N VAL A 42 0.81 -1.46 1.42
CA VAL A 42 0.40 -0.75 2.64
C VAL A 42 -1.12 -0.77 2.81
N MET A 43 -1.88 -0.48 1.76
CA MET A 43 -3.35 -0.49 1.82
C MET A 43 -3.91 -1.86 2.18
N LEU A 44 -3.36 -2.94 1.60
CA LEU A 44 -3.76 -4.31 1.94
C LEU A 44 -3.38 -4.68 3.39
N GLY A 45 -2.21 -4.22 3.86
CA GLY A 45 -1.80 -4.36 5.25
C GLY A 45 -2.75 -3.67 6.24
N LEU A 46 -3.21 -2.46 5.90
CA LEU A 46 -4.21 -1.72 6.71
C LEU A 46 -5.57 -2.42 6.74
N VAL A 47 -6.02 -2.96 5.61
CA VAL A 47 -7.23 -3.80 5.56
C VAL A 47 -7.06 -5.01 6.49
N TYR A 48 -5.95 -5.72 6.38
CA TYR A 48 -5.69 -6.87 7.25
C TYR A 48 -5.68 -6.50 8.74
N ASN A 49 -5.01 -5.41 9.12
CA ASN A 49 -4.96 -4.96 10.51
C ASN A 49 -6.31 -4.52 11.05
N THR A 50 -7.12 -3.85 10.22
CA THR A 50 -8.48 -3.48 10.62
C THR A 50 -9.37 -4.71 10.79
N LYS A 51 -9.14 -5.78 10.01
CA LYS A 51 -9.83 -7.06 10.21
C LYS A 51 -9.54 -7.65 11.59
N ILE A 52 -8.27 -7.66 11.99
CA ILE A 52 -7.85 -8.17 13.30
C ILE A 52 -8.54 -7.38 14.41
N GLN A 53 -8.48 -6.04 14.35
CA GLN A 53 -9.14 -5.17 15.33
C GLN A 53 -10.65 -5.41 15.38
N PHE A 54 -11.28 -5.74 14.25
CA PHE A 54 -12.69 -6.11 14.23
C PHE A 54 -12.95 -7.46 14.90
N ASP A 55 -12.12 -8.46 14.60
CA ASP A 55 -12.21 -9.81 15.18
C ASP A 55 -11.92 -9.80 16.70
N GLU A 56 -11.08 -8.88 17.18
CA GLU A 56 -10.77 -8.63 18.59
C GLU A 56 -11.80 -7.73 19.30
N GLY A 57 -12.78 -7.20 18.57
CA GLY A 57 -13.83 -6.32 19.12
C GLY A 57 -13.42 -4.86 19.33
N GLU A 58 -12.21 -4.48 18.92
CA GLU A 58 -11.66 -3.11 19.01
C GLU A 58 -12.16 -2.18 17.88
N ALA A 59 -12.76 -2.72 16.82
CA ALA A 59 -13.30 -1.95 15.70
C ALA A 59 -14.79 -2.22 15.46
N SER A 60 -15.54 -1.18 15.11
CA SER A 60 -16.95 -1.31 14.73
C SER A 60 -17.13 -1.93 13.34
N LYS A 61 -18.26 -2.61 13.11
CA LYS A 61 -18.61 -3.20 11.81
C LYS A 61 -18.62 -2.19 10.67
N GLY A 62 -19.03 -0.95 10.96
CA GLY A 62 -19.01 0.15 9.99
C GLY A 62 -17.58 0.53 9.59
N ARG A 63 -16.69 0.70 10.58
CA ARG A 63 -15.27 1.01 10.35
C ARG A 63 -14.56 -0.10 9.56
N TRP A 64 -14.78 -1.36 9.93
CA TRP A 64 -14.22 -2.51 9.20
C TRP A 64 -14.62 -2.52 7.73
N ARG A 65 -15.93 -2.41 7.43
CA ARG A 65 -16.44 -2.40 6.06
C ARG A 65 -15.91 -1.21 5.27
N PHE A 66 -15.89 -0.03 5.86
CA PHE A 66 -15.36 1.17 5.23
C PHE A 66 -13.89 1.00 4.83
N THR A 67 -13.04 0.57 5.77
CA THR A 67 -11.62 0.34 5.49
C THR A 67 -11.40 -0.76 4.45
N LEU A 68 -12.20 -1.84 4.49
CA LEU A 68 -12.14 -2.90 3.49
C LEU A 68 -12.40 -2.36 2.08
N TYR A 69 -13.49 -1.63 1.87
CA TYR A 69 -13.83 -1.09 0.54
C TYR A 69 -12.83 -0.05 0.07
N LEU A 70 -12.50 0.92 0.92
CA LEU A 70 -11.56 1.98 0.58
C LEU A 70 -10.16 1.42 0.31
N GLY A 71 -9.69 0.49 1.16
CA GLY A 71 -8.38 -0.13 1.03
C GLY A 71 -8.25 -0.99 -0.23
N LEU A 72 -9.30 -1.74 -0.60
CA LEU A 72 -9.31 -2.50 -1.85
C LEU A 72 -9.28 -1.58 -3.08
N ILE A 73 -10.10 -0.52 -3.10
CA ILE A 73 -10.11 0.46 -4.20
C ILE A 73 -8.73 1.12 -4.31
N ALA A 74 -8.17 1.59 -3.19
CA ALA A 74 -6.86 2.22 -3.15
C ALA A 74 -5.75 1.25 -3.62
N ALA A 75 -5.79 -0.02 -3.22
CA ALA A 75 -4.83 -1.01 -3.68
C ALA A 75 -4.90 -1.23 -5.20
N ILE A 76 -6.11 -1.36 -5.76
CA ILE A 76 -6.31 -1.52 -7.22
C ILE A 76 -5.81 -0.28 -7.98
N MET A 77 -6.17 0.92 -7.52
CA MET A 77 -5.72 2.17 -8.15
C MET A 77 -4.20 2.30 -8.16
N ASN A 78 -3.55 1.92 -7.05
CA ASN A 78 -2.10 1.93 -6.93
C ASN A 78 -1.44 0.88 -7.85
N ILE A 79 -2.00 -0.33 -7.97
CA ILE A 79 -1.51 -1.33 -8.92
C ILE A 79 -1.61 -0.80 -10.36
N ALA A 80 -2.74 -0.21 -10.74
CA ALA A 80 -2.93 0.37 -12.07
C ALA A 80 -1.94 1.52 -12.34
N ALA A 81 -1.72 2.41 -11.36
CA ALA A 81 -0.73 3.47 -11.45
C ALA A 81 0.70 2.92 -11.62
N GLY A 82 1.05 1.86 -10.90
CA GLY A 82 2.36 1.21 -11.02
C GLY A 82 2.59 0.61 -12.41
N ILE A 83 1.58 -0.08 -12.96
CA ILE A 83 1.62 -0.60 -14.33
C ILE A 83 1.79 0.54 -15.34
N SER A 84 1.01 1.62 -15.20
CA SER A 84 1.07 2.79 -16.07
C SER A 84 2.47 3.42 -16.08
N GLN A 85 3.10 3.59 -14.90
CA GLN A 85 4.47 4.11 -14.81
C GLN A 85 5.50 3.22 -15.51
N ILE A 86 5.38 1.90 -15.38
CA ILE A 86 6.27 0.95 -16.08
C ILE A 86 6.09 1.06 -17.59
N MET A 87 4.85 1.15 -18.07
CA MET A 87 4.56 1.28 -19.50
C MET A 87 5.16 2.56 -20.07
N VAL A 88 4.97 3.70 -19.41
CA VAL A 88 5.54 4.98 -19.84
C VAL A 88 7.07 4.94 -19.82
N ALA A 89 7.67 4.32 -18.82
CA ALA A 89 9.13 4.19 -18.74
C ALA A 89 9.73 3.29 -19.82
N LYS A 90 8.99 2.29 -20.31
CA LYS A 90 9.43 1.39 -21.41
C LYS A 90 9.32 1.99 -22.81
N ILE A 91 8.52 3.04 -22.97
CA ILE A 91 8.28 3.70 -24.26
C ILE A 91 9.29 4.85 -24.51
N LYS A 92 10.00 5.29 -23.47
CA LYS A 92 11.13 6.23 -23.56
C LYS A 92 12.45 5.49 -23.76
#